data_AF-A0A654GAQ9-F1
#
_entry.id   AF-A0A654GAQ9-F1
#
_cell.length_a   1.000
_cell.length_b   1.000
_cell.length_c   1.000
_cell.angle_alpha   90.00
_cell.angle_beta   90.00
_cell.angle_gamma   90.00
#
_symmetry.space_group_name_H-M   'P 1'
#
loop_
_entity.id
_entity.type
_entity.pdbx_description
1 polymer ?
#
loop_
_entity_poly.entity_id
_entity_poly.type
_entity_poly.pdbx_seq_one_letter_code
_entity_poly.pdbx_strand_id
1 'polypeptide(L)'
;MAAVNCHFFQLSRHLKPSRPSFSCSASQPSQNNIKVIINGAAKEIGRAAVVAVTKARGMELAGAVDNHFVGEDIGLLCDMEEPLEIPVVSDLTMVLGSISQGKEVGVVIDFTDPSTVYENVKQATAFGMKSVVYVPRIKPETVSALSALCDKATMGCLVAPTLSIGSILLQQAVIMASFHYNNVELVESRPNAADLPSPEAIQIANNISNLGQIYNREDSSTDVQARGQVIGEDGVRVHSMVLPGLPSSTQVYFSSPGDVPNARPTPSNQKGGTPQESGLWPREISVGTEVFHQSKITSS
;
A
#
# COMPACT_ATOMS: atom_id res chain seq x y z
N MET A 1 19.46 -23.88 -60.03
CA MET A 1 20.47 -24.60 -59.22
C MET A 1 19.73 -25.62 -58.37
N ALA A 2 20.10 -26.89 -58.51
CA ALA A 2 19.40 -28.10 -58.02
C ALA A 2 19.10 -28.04 -56.51
N ALA A 3 17.92 -28.37 -55.96
CA ALA A 3 17.00 -29.50 -56.14
C ALA A 3 17.64 -30.87 -55.82
N VAL A 4 17.44 -31.34 -54.59
CA VAL A 4 17.48 -32.78 -54.27
C VAL A 4 16.15 -33.15 -53.65
N ASN A 5 15.45 -34.01 -54.38
CA ASN A 5 14.20 -34.68 -54.08
C ASN A 5 14.26 -35.49 -52.79
N CYS A 6 13.14 -35.50 -52.05
CA CYS A 6 12.79 -36.61 -51.18
C CYS A 6 11.45 -37.18 -51.68
N HIS A 7 11.45 -38.44 -52.13
CA HIS A 7 10.25 -39.13 -52.62
C HIS A 7 9.45 -39.76 -51.47
N PHE A 8 8.15 -39.64 -51.63
CA PHE A 8 7.03 -40.11 -50.81
C PHE A 8 7.03 -41.60 -50.44
N PHE A 9 6.48 -41.90 -49.26
CA PHE A 9 5.57 -43.03 -49.08
C PHE A 9 4.24 -42.51 -48.48
N GLN A 10 3.15 -42.75 -49.20
CA GLN A 10 1.76 -42.47 -48.79
C GLN A 10 1.26 -43.54 -47.81
N LEU A 11 0.39 -43.15 -46.87
CA LEU A 11 -0.92 -43.82 -46.70
C LEU A 11 -1.89 -43.00 -45.84
N SER A 12 -2.77 -42.31 -46.56
CA SER A 12 -4.18 -41.98 -46.31
C SER A 12 -4.86 -42.53 -45.03
N ARG A 13 -5.54 -41.66 -44.26
CA ARG A 13 -7.02 -41.53 -44.23
C ARG A 13 -7.52 -40.68 -43.03
N HIS A 14 -8.37 -39.71 -43.37
CA HIS A 14 -9.43 -39.06 -42.58
C HIS A 14 -9.19 -38.72 -41.10
N LEU A 15 -8.83 -37.45 -40.84
CA LEU A 15 -9.07 -36.81 -39.55
C LEU A 15 -10.29 -35.88 -39.66
N LYS A 16 -11.31 -36.16 -38.83
CA LYS A 16 -12.45 -35.29 -38.56
C LYS A 16 -11.97 -34.05 -37.78
N PRO A 17 -12.61 -32.87 -37.91
CA PRO A 17 -12.23 -31.71 -37.12
C PRO A 17 -12.69 -31.90 -35.67
N SER A 18 -11.77 -32.22 -34.76
CA SER A 18 -12.03 -32.13 -33.31
C SER A 18 -11.86 -30.68 -32.88
N ARG A 19 -12.94 -30.05 -32.39
CA ARG A 19 -12.87 -28.77 -31.69
C ARG A 19 -11.88 -28.91 -30.50
N PRO A 20 -10.98 -27.96 -30.26
CA PRO A 20 -10.15 -27.99 -29.07
C PRO A 20 -11.04 -27.78 -27.86
N SER A 21 -11.29 -28.85 -27.11
CA SER A 21 -11.82 -28.75 -25.76
C SER A 21 -10.69 -28.26 -24.86
N PHE A 22 -10.66 -26.96 -24.59
CA PHE A 22 -9.87 -26.43 -23.49
C PHE A 22 -10.49 -26.93 -22.20
N SER A 23 -9.95 -28.03 -21.67
CA SER A 23 -10.23 -28.47 -20.31
C SER A 23 -9.35 -27.61 -19.39
N CYS A 24 -9.93 -26.53 -18.86
CA CYS A 24 -9.41 -25.92 -17.66
C CYS A 24 -9.69 -26.89 -16.51
N SER A 25 -8.78 -27.84 -16.28
CA SER A 25 -8.60 -28.38 -14.95
C SER A 25 -8.08 -27.22 -14.09
N ALA A 26 -9.01 -26.54 -13.41
CA ALA A 26 -8.66 -25.74 -12.25
C ALA A 26 -8.07 -26.72 -11.22
N SER A 27 -6.76 -26.95 -11.31
CA SER A 27 -6.01 -27.54 -10.22
C SER A 27 -6.22 -26.59 -9.05
N GLN A 28 -7.06 -26.99 -8.11
CA GLN A 28 -7.18 -26.29 -6.84
C GLN A 28 -5.76 -26.14 -6.30
N PRO A 29 -5.32 -24.92 -5.94
CA PRO A 29 -4.04 -24.78 -5.27
C PRO A 29 -4.10 -25.68 -4.03
N SER A 30 -3.07 -26.50 -3.84
CA SER A 30 -2.90 -27.27 -2.60
C SER A 30 -3.12 -26.31 -1.43
N GLN A 31 -4.14 -26.58 -0.61
CA GLN A 31 -4.50 -25.73 0.52
C GLN A 31 -3.46 -25.90 1.63
N ASN A 32 -2.27 -25.33 1.43
CA ASN A 32 -1.36 -25.08 2.54
C ASN A 32 -1.79 -23.73 3.13
N ASN A 33 -2.50 -23.78 4.26
CA ASN A 33 -2.79 -22.58 5.02
C ASN A 33 -1.47 -21.92 5.44
N ILE A 34 -1.39 -20.60 5.29
CA ILE A 34 -0.25 -19.83 5.78
C ILE A 34 -0.42 -19.72 7.30
N LYS A 35 0.56 -20.23 8.05
CA LYS A 35 0.60 -20.09 9.51
C LYS A 35 1.07 -18.68 9.84
N VAL A 36 0.24 -17.91 10.54
CA VAL A 36 0.53 -16.51 10.86
C VAL A 36 0.78 -16.38 12.35
N ILE A 37 1.91 -15.78 12.69
CA ILE A 37 2.29 -15.44 14.06
C ILE A 37 2.18 -13.93 14.20
N ILE A 38 1.48 -13.44 15.22
CA ILE A 38 1.34 -12.01 15.46
C ILE A 38 2.18 -11.65 16.69
N ASN A 39 3.21 -10.82 16.49
CA ASN A 39 4.05 -10.28 17.54
C ASN A 39 3.61 -8.85 17.88
N GLY A 40 3.39 -8.57 19.16
CA GLY A 40 2.61 -7.42 19.61
C GLY A 40 1.09 -7.66 19.52
N ALA A 41 0.65 -8.90 19.75
CA ALA A 41 -0.74 -9.33 19.58
C ALA A 41 -1.73 -8.61 20.52
N ALA A 42 -1.28 -8.16 21.69
CA ALA A 42 -2.16 -7.50 22.65
C ALA A 42 -2.41 -6.01 22.32
N LYS A 43 -1.59 -5.41 21.45
CA LYS A 43 -1.78 -4.03 20.96
C LYS A 43 -3.07 -3.94 20.12
N GLU A 44 -3.65 -2.74 20.04
CA GLU A 44 -4.90 -2.51 19.26
C GLU A 44 -4.79 -2.99 17.80
N ILE A 45 -3.70 -2.63 17.12
CA ILE A 45 -3.42 -3.09 15.75
C ILE A 45 -3.21 -4.62 15.67
N GLY A 46 -2.60 -5.21 16.70
CA GLY A 46 -2.36 -6.65 16.81
C GLY A 46 -3.67 -7.42 16.95
N ARG A 47 -4.58 -6.96 17.81
CA ARG A 47 -5.93 -7.55 17.95
C ARG A 47 -6.74 -7.43 16.66
N ALA A 48 -6.68 -6.28 15.98
CA ALA A 48 -7.31 -6.13 14.68
C ALA A 48 -6.74 -7.12 13.64
N ALA A 49 -5.42 -7.34 13.64
CA ALA A 49 -4.78 -8.32 12.78
C ALA A 49 -5.15 -9.77 13.13
N VAL A 50 -5.29 -10.12 14.42
CA VAL A 50 -5.79 -11.44 14.86
C VAL A 50 -7.15 -11.70 14.24
N VAL A 51 -8.11 -10.78 14.41
CA VAL A 51 -9.46 -10.91 13.86
C VAL A 51 -9.43 -11.03 12.33
N ALA A 52 -8.57 -10.24 11.66
CA ALA A 52 -8.45 -10.27 10.20
C ALA A 52 -7.89 -11.60 9.69
N VAL A 53 -6.84 -12.13 10.33
CA VAL A 53 -6.22 -13.41 9.98
C VAL A 53 -7.20 -14.56 10.18
N THR A 54 -7.93 -14.61 11.29
CA THR A 54 -8.90 -15.67 11.56
C THR A 54 -10.05 -15.69 10.55
N LYS A 55 -10.43 -14.53 10.01
CA LYS A 55 -11.48 -14.42 8.98
C LYS A 55 -10.94 -14.65 7.55
N ALA A 56 -9.63 -14.61 7.34
CA ALA A 56 -9.01 -14.71 6.03
C ALA A 56 -8.92 -16.17 5.55
N ARG A 57 -9.35 -16.42 4.31
CA ARG A 57 -9.22 -17.75 3.69
C ARG A 57 -7.76 -18.04 3.37
N GLY A 58 -7.31 -19.26 3.66
CA GLY A 58 -5.94 -19.70 3.38
C GLY A 58 -4.91 -19.19 4.39
N MET A 59 -5.36 -18.62 5.51
CA MET A 59 -4.52 -18.22 6.64
C MET A 59 -5.03 -18.90 7.90
N GLU A 60 -4.12 -19.10 8.84
CA GLU A 60 -4.43 -19.63 10.17
C GLU A 60 -3.56 -18.92 11.19
N LEU A 61 -4.18 -18.43 12.26
CA LEU A 61 -3.43 -17.88 13.38
C LEU A 61 -2.74 -19.04 14.10
N ALA A 62 -1.42 -19.03 14.12
CA ALA A 62 -0.60 -20.09 14.69
C ALA A 62 0.07 -19.70 16.01
N GLY A 63 0.08 -18.41 16.34
CA GLY A 63 0.60 -17.92 17.61
C GLY A 63 0.37 -16.43 17.83
N ALA A 64 0.24 -16.06 19.10
CA ALA A 64 0.11 -14.70 19.57
C ALA A 64 1.22 -14.41 20.59
N VAL A 65 2.05 -13.40 20.29
CA VAL A 65 3.21 -13.04 21.12
C VAL A 65 3.04 -11.63 21.66
N ASP A 66 3.11 -11.48 22.98
CA ASP A 66 3.14 -10.18 23.68
C ASP A 66 3.66 -10.37 25.12
N ASN A 67 4.16 -9.30 25.72
CA ASN A 67 4.54 -9.28 27.14
C ASN A 67 3.34 -9.01 28.07
N HIS A 68 2.20 -8.59 27.51
CA HIS A 68 0.96 -8.35 28.25
C HIS A 68 -0.03 -9.48 28.02
N PHE A 69 -0.89 -9.75 29.02
CA PHE A 69 -1.94 -10.77 28.97
C PHE A 69 -1.44 -12.20 28.72
N VAL A 70 -0.20 -12.51 29.13
CA VAL A 70 0.42 -13.83 28.94
C VAL A 70 -0.42 -14.92 29.61
N GLY A 71 -0.70 -15.98 28.85
CA GLY A 71 -1.53 -17.12 29.27
C GLY A 71 -3.02 -16.96 28.98
N GLU A 72 -3.49 -15.75 28.66
CA GLU A 72 -4.88 -15.52 28.24
C GLU A 72 -5.09 -15.95 26.78
N ASP A 73 -6.31 -16.38 26.44
CA ASP A 73 -6.67 -16.73 25.07
C ASP A 73 -6.81 -15.48 24.19
N ILE A 74 -6.11 -15.47 23.06
CA ILE A 74 -6.10 -14.30 22.17
C ILE A 74 -7.45 -14.05 21.49
N GLY A 75 -8.28 -15.08 21.29
CA GLY A 75 -9.63 -14.95 20.74
C GLY A 75 -10.54 -14.18 21.69
N LEU A 76 -10.54 -14.56 22.98
CA LEU A 76 -11.28 -13.85 24.02
C LEU A 76 -10.79 -12.41 24.19
N LEU A 77 -9.48 -12.17 24.15
CA LEU A 77 -8.92 -10.81 24.19
C LEU A 77 -9.33 -9.93 23.01
N CYS A 78 -9.72 -10.53 21.89
CA CYS A 78 -10.20 -9.85 20.69
C CYS A 78 -11.73 -9.78 20.62
N ASP A 79 -12.42 -10.03 21.74
CA ASP A 79 -13.89 -10.02 21.86
C ASP A 79 -14.58 -10.97 20.86
N MET A 80 -13.94 -12.12 20.54
CA MET A 80 -14.53 -13.15 19.69
C MET A 80 -15.52 -14.01 20.49
N GLU A 81 -16.56 -14.51 19.81
CA GLU A 81 -17.61 -15.33 20.44
C GLU A 81 -17.06 -16.66 21.00
N GLU A 82 -16.11 -17.26 20.29
CA GLU A 82 -15.47 -18.52 20.67
C GLU A 82 -13.96 -18.31 20.92
N PRO A 83 -13.38 -18.98 21.93
CA PRO A 83 -11.94 -18.94 22.16
C PRO A 83 -11.20 -19.59 20.99
N LEU A 84 -10.02 -19.07 20.67
CA LEU A 84 -9.18 -19.66 19.61
C LEU A 84 -8.29 -20.81 20.12
N GLU A 85 -8.25 -21.00 21.44
CA GLU A 85 -7.35 -21.94 22.14
C GLU A 85 -5.87 -21.63 21.88
N ILE A 86 -5.55 -20.35 21.66
CA ILE A 86 -4.20 -19.86 21.41
C ILE A 86 -3.83 -18.90 22.55
N PRO A 87 -3.00 -19.35 23.51
CA PRO A 87 -2.57 -18.49 24.60
C PRO A 87 -1.60 -17.43 24.08
N VAL A 88 -1.67 -16.22 24.64
CA VAL A 88 -0.61 -15.22 24.47
C VAL A 88 0.65 -15.70 25.18
N VAL A 89 1.77 -15.74 24.47
CA VAL A 89 3.07 -16.12 25.04
C VAL A 89 4.07 -14.98 24.93
N SER A 90 5.05 -14.94 25.84
CA SER A 90 6.08 -13.89 25.84
C SER A 90 7.34 -14.23 25.05
N ASP A 91 7.53 -15.50 24.70
CA ASP A 91 8.72 -15.97 23.99
C ASP A 91 8.40 -16.28 22.52
N LEU A 92 8.83 -15.37 21.63
CA LEU A 92 8.73 -15.54 20.18
C LEU A 92 9.47 -16.80 19.70
N THR A 93 10.62 -17.12 20.28
CA THR A 93 11.45 -18.27 19.85
C THR A 93 10.72 -19.58 20.08
N MET A 94 9.95 -19.69 21.17
CA MET A 94 9.15 -20.87 21.48
C MET A 94 8.09 -21.14 20.39
N VAL A 95 7.39 -20.09 19.94
CA VAL A 95 6.37 -20.18 18.88
C VAL A 95 6.99 -20.49 17.53
N LEU A 96 8.11 -19.85 17.20
CA LEU A 96 8.84 -20.13 15.96
C LEU A 96 9.35 -21.58 15.93
N GLY A 97 9.86 -22.06 17.05
CA GLY A 97 10.35 -23.42 17.22
C GLY A 97 9.26 -24.46 16.98
N SER A 98 8.04 -24.27 17.50
CA SER A 98 6.94 -25.22 17.30
C SER A 98 6.47 -25.27 15.85
N ILE A 99 6.40 -24.13 15.17
CA ILE A 99 5.90 -24.03 13.79
C ILE A 99 6.95 -24.50 12.77
N SER A 100 8.23 -24.23 13.02
CA SER A 100 9.33 -24.63 12.12
C SER A 100 9.51 -26.15 11.96
N GLN A 101 8.93 -26.97 12.84
CA GLN A 101 8.91 -28.43 12.68
C GLN A 101 7.94 -28.89 11.58
N GLY A 102 7.01 -28.02 11.16
CA GLY A 102 6.04 -28.30 10.10
C GLY A 102 6.62 -28.12 8.69
N LYS A 103 5.88 -28.58 7.67
CA LYS A 103 6.18 -28.31 6.25
C LYS A 103 5.50 -27.04 5.72
N GLU A 104 4.74 -26.36 6.58
CA GLU A 104 3.89 -25.23 6.20
C GLU A 104 4.70 -23.94 6.15
N VAL A 105 4.19 -22.96 5.39
CA VAL A 105 4.83 -21.65 5.29
C VAL A 105 4.36 -20.80 6.46
N GLY A 106 5.30 -20.37 7.31
CA GLY A 106 5.05 -19.44 8.40
C GLY A 106 5.40 -18.00 8.05
N VAL A 107 4.56 -17.07 8.53
CA VAL A 107 4.76 -15.62 8.43
C VAL A 107 4.63 -15.00 9.81
N VAL A 108 5.59 -14.16 10.19
CA VAL A 108 5.54 -13.34 11.40
C VAL A 108 5.11 -11.93 11.04
N ILE A 109 4.03 -11.45 11.64
CA ILE A 109 3.62 -10.05 11.56
C ILE A 109 4.06 -9.35 12.84
N ASP A 110 4.92 -8.33 12.71
CA ASP A 110 5.53 -7.63 13.84
C ASP A 110 4.97 -6.22 13.99
N PHE A 111 4.30 -6.00 15.13
CA PHE A 111 3.75 -4.72 15.59
C PHE A 111 4.44 -4.22 16.88
N THR A 112 5.66 -4.68 17.15
CA THR A 112 6.41 -4.31 18.35
C THR A 112 6.97 -2.89 18.25
N ASP A 113 8.19 -2.66 18.71
CA ASP A 113 8.77 -1.33 18.83
C ASP A 113 10.07 -1.24 17.99
N PRO A 114 10.47 -0.04 17.55
CA PRO A 114 11.65 0.11 16.69
C PRO A 114 12.95 -0.47 17.28
N SER A 115 13.03 -0.59 18.60
CA SER A 115 14.18 -1.17 19.31
C SER A 115 14.25 -2.70 19.25
N THR A 116 13.13 -3.39 19.08
CA THR A 116 13.05 -4.86 19.13
C THR A 116 12.93 -5.50 17.75
N VAL A 117 12.39 -4.77 16.78
CA VAL A 117 12.05 -5.28 15.45
C VAL A 117 13.20 -5.99 14.72
N TYR A 118 14.44 -5.48 14.84
CA TYR A 118 15.59 -6.10 14.19
C TYR A 118 15.87 -7.50 14.73
N GLU A 119 15.89 -7.67 16.05
CA GLU A 119 16.13 -8.98 16.65
C GLU A 119 14.96 -9.94 16.42
N ASN A 120 13.73 -9.44 16.40
CA ASN A 120 12.56 -10.28 16.09
C ASN A 120 12.60 -10.83 14.67
N VAL A 121 12.90 -9.99 13.66
CA VAL A 121 13.01 -10.43 12.26
C VAL A 121 14.22 -11.36 12.09
N LYS A 122 15.33 -11.10 12.79
CA LYS A 122 16.49 -11.99 12.81
C LYS A 122 16.16 -13.38 13.36
N GLN A 123 15.39 -13.45 14.45
CA GLN A 123 14.88 -14.71 14.98
C GLN A 123 13.97 -15.41 13.97
N ALA A 124 12.95 -14.72 13.44
CA ALA A 124 12.04 -15.29 12.44
C ALA A 124 12.79 -15.85 11.22
N THR A 125 13.78 -15.11 10.73
CA THR A 125 14.65 -15.49 9.62
C THR A 125 15.49 -16.73 9.94
N ALA A 126 16.01 -16.85 11.16
CA ALA A 126 16.78 -18.03 11.59
C ALA A 126 15.93 -19.31 11.61
N PHE A 127 14.62 -19.20 11.82
CA PHE A 127 13.66 -20.31 11.75
C PHE A 127 13.05 -20.50 10.35
N GLY A 128 13.53 -19.78 9.33
CA GLY A 128 13.03 -19.90 7.96
C GLY A 128 11.64 -19.28 7.74
N MET A 129 11.23 -18.34 8.61
CA MET A 129 9.94 -17.65 8.50
C MET A 129 10.10 -16.31 7.77
N LYS A 130 9.06 -15.93 7.00
CA LYS A 130 8.99 -14.60 6.39
C LYS A 130 8.44 -13.58 7.39
N SER A 131 8.76 -12.31 7.21
CA SER A 131 8.28 -11.25 8.12
C SER A 131 7.50 -10.16 7.40
N VAL A 132 6.46 -9.66 8.05
CA VAL A 132 5.77 -8.42 7.71
C VAL A 132 5.90 -7.49 8.91
N VAL A 133 6.51 -6.34 8.72
CA VAL A 133 6.84 -5.40 9.79
C VAL A 133 6.02 -4.15 9.59
N TYR A 134 5.19 -3.81 10.58
CA TYR A 134 4.57 -2.49 10.69
C TYR A 134 4.96 -1.89 12.03
N VAL A 135 6.03 -1.12 12.01
CA VAL A 135 6.58 -0.44 13.19
C VAL A 135 6.72 1.04 12.84
N PRO A 136 5.82 1.91 13.35
CA PRO A 136 5.88 3.33 13.10
C PRO A 136 7.24 3.92 13.52
N ARG A 137 7.75 4.87 12.74
CA ARG A 137 9.04 5.55 12.99
C ARG A 137 10.25 4.59 13.04
N ILE A 138 10.20 3.48 12.30
CA ILE A 138 11.39 2.66 12.06
C ILE A 138 12.47 3.51 11.35
N LYS A 139 13.70 3.43 11.84
CA LYS A 139 14.81 4.21 11.29
C LYS A 139 15.28 3.62 9.95
N PRO A 140 15.67 4.45 8.96
CA PRO A 140 16.20 3.97 7.68
C PRO A 140 17.38 3.02 7.82
N GLU A 141 18.25 3.23 8.82
CA GLU A 141 19.40 2.37 9.09
C GLU A 141 18.95 0.95 9.51
N THR A 142 17.88 0.85 10.29
CA THR A 142 17.27 -0.43 10.66
C THR A 142 16.70 -1.14 9.44
N VAL A 143 16.03 -0.41 8.55
CA VAL A 143 15.48 -0.97 7.29
C VAL A 143 16.62 -1.51 6.41
N SER A 144 17.71 -0.76 6.27
CA SER A 144 18.90 -1.20 5.53
C SER A 144 19.54 -2.46 6.14
N ALA A 145 19.66 -2.50 7.48
CA ALA A 145 20.17 -3.67 8.18
C ALA A 145 19.27 -4.91 8.00
N LEU A 146 17.94 -4.73 8.04
CA LEU A 146 16.96 -5.79 7.75
C LEU A 146 17.09 -6.30 6.32
N SER A 147 17.23 -5.40 5.33
CA SER A 147 17.46 -5.78 3.92
C SER A 147 18.71 -6.65 3.80
N ALA A 148 19.84 -6.19 4.33
CA ALA A 148 21.10 -6.92 4.24
C ALA A 148 21.05 -8.29 4.95
N LEU A 149 20.28 -8.41 6.04
CA LEU A 149 20.04 -9.67 6.73
C LEU A 149 19.22 -10.62 5.86
N CYS A 150 18.10 -10.15 5.32
CA CYS A 150 17.17 -10.93 4.52
C CYS A 150 17.80 -11.42 3.21
N ASP A 151 18.60 -10.57 2.56
CA ASP A 151 19.35 -10.91 1.35
C ASP A 151 20.34 -12.05 1.61
N LYS A 152 21.08 -11.99 2.73
CA LYS A 152 22.03 -13.05 3.12
C LYS A 152 21.33 -14.37 3.44
N ALA A 153 20.15 -14.31 4.05
CA ALA A 153 19.38 -15.48 4.44
C ALA A 153 18.49 -16.03 3.32
N THR A 154 18.36 -15.32 2.18
CA THR A 154 17.38 -15.63 1.13
C THR A 154 15.95 -15.70 1.68
N MET A 155 15.63 -14.79 2.61
CA MET A 155 14.32 -14.71 3.26
C MET A 155 13.59 -13.43 2.90
N GLY A 156 12.26 -13.48 2.88
CA GLY A 156 11.42 -12.33 2.55
C GLY A 156 11.03 -11.53 3.79
N CYS A 157 11.22 -10.21 3.75
CA CYS A 157 10.72 -9.26 4.74
C CYS A 157 10.04 -8.08 4.05
N LEU A 158 8.79 -7.80 4.43
CA LEU A 158 8.05 -6.61 4.00
C LEU A 158 8.03 -5.60 5.15
N VAL A 159 8.73 -4.47 4.99
CA VAL A 159 8.60 -3.33 5.90
C VAL A 159 7.55 -2.38 5.33
N ALA A 160 6.39 -2.31 5.98
CA ALA A 160 5.26 -1.51 5.56
C ALA A 160 5.20 -0.21 6.38
N PRO A 161 5.34 0.99 5.76
CA PRO A 161 5.16 2.26 6.47
C PRO A 161 3.69 2.56 6.78
N THR A 162 2.76 1.93 6.05
CA THR A 162 1.32 1.98 6.24
C THR A 162 0.71 0.63 5.89
N LEU A 163 -0.37 0.25 6.57
CA LEU A 163 -1.20 -0.93 6.25
C LEU A 163 -2.45 -0.55 5.44
N SER A 164 -2.68 0.74 5.21
CA SER A 164 -3.80 1.24 4.41
C SER A 164 -3.51 1.01 2.93
N ILE A 165 -4.17 0.01 2.34
CA ILE A 165 -4.12 -0.23 0.88
C ILE A 165 -4.62 1.01 0.13
N GLY A 166 -5.66 1.68 0.63
CA GLY A 166 -6.18 2.91 0.03
C GLY A 166 -5.11 4.00 -0.07
N SER A 167 -4.33 4.20 0.99
CA SER A 167 -3.21 5.17 1.00
C SER A 167 -2.09 4.79 0.03
N ILE A 168 -1.77 3.51 -0.09
CA ILE A 168 -0.77 3.02 -1.06
C ILE A 168 -1.25 3.25 -2.50
N LEU A 169 -2.51 2.93 -2.78
CA LEU A 169 -3.11 3.15 -4.10
C LEU A 169 -3.19 4.63 -4.45
N LEU A 170 -3.53 5.49 -3.48
CA LEU A 170 -3.49 6.95 -3.65
C LEU A 170 -2.08 7.41 -4.02
N GLN A 171 -1.06 7.01 -3.27
CA GLN A 171 0.32 7.37 -3.56
C GLN A 171 0.76 6.94 -4.96
N GLN A 172 0.41 5.72 -5.38
CA GLN A 172 0.71 5.23 -6.73
C GLN A 172 -0.02 6.04 -7.82
N ALA A 173 -1.32 6.32 -7.63
CA ALA A 173 -2.09 7.13 -8.55
C ALA A 173 -1.55 8.56 -8.66
N VAL A 174 -1.11 9.14 -7.54
CA VAL A 174 -0.50 10.47 -7.47
C VAL A 174 0.81 10.52 -8.24
N ILE A 175 1.71 9.54 -8.05
CA ILE A 175 2.96 9.44 -8.84
C ILE A 175 2.66 9.33 -10.33
N MET A 176 1.68 8.51 -10.73
CA MET A 176 1.32 8.36 -12.14
C MET A 176 0.74 9.65 -12.73
N ALA A 177 -0.16 10.31 -12.00
CA ALA A 177 -0.78 11.56 -12.44
C ALA A 177 0.24 12.70 -12.53
N SER A 178 1.25 12.72 -11.64
CA SER A 178 2.18 13.84 -11.56
C SER A 178 2.97 14.08 -12.85
N PHE A 179 3.19 13.03 -13.68
CA PHE A 179 3.82 13.15 -15.00
C PHE A 179 2.94 13.82 -16.07
N HIS A 180 1.65 14.02 -15.81
CA HIS A 180 0.69 14.53 -16.79
C HIS A 180 0.12 15.92 -16.45
N TYR A 181 0.36 16.42 -15.24
CA TYR A 181 -0.24 17.64 -14.72
C TYR A 181 0.81 18.58 -14.13
N ASN A 182 0.79 19.85 -14.53
CA ASN A 182 1.79 20.84 -14.14
C ASN A 182 1.49 21.51 -12.79
N ASN A 183 0.29 21.34 -12.24
CA ASN A 183 -0.12 21.92 -10.97
C ASN A 183 -0.61 20.82 -10.03
N VAL A 184 -0.23 20.92 -8.76
CA VAL A 184 -0.61 19.96 -7.72
C VAL A 184 -0.76 20.65 -6.37
N GLU A 185 -1.87 20.38 -5.69
CA GLU A 185 -2.08 20.78 -4.29
C GLU A 185 -2.63 19.59 -3.50
N LEU A 186 -2.17 19.44 -2.26
CA LEU A 186 -2.60 18.39 -1.34
C LEU A 186 -3.37 19.01 -0.18
N VAL A 187 -4.56 18.48 0.08
CA VAL A 187 -5.43 18.93 1.17
C VAL A 187 -5.67 17.77 2.12
N GLU A 188 -5.40 17.97 3.40
CA GLU A 188 -5.68 16.98 4.45
C GLU A 188 -6.64 17.52 5.50
N SER A 189 -7.49 16.65 6.03
CA SER A 189 -8.30 16.92 7.21
C SER A 189 -7.86 16.03 8.36
N ARG A 190 -7.76 16.58 9.58
CA ARG A 190 -7.44 15.85 10.80
C ARG A 190 -8.39 16.24 11.95
N PRO A 191 -8.77 15.31 12.83
CA PRO A 191 -9.60 15.61 14.00
C PRO A 191 -8.84 16.36 15.11
N ASN A 192 -7.50 16.30 15.09
CA ASN A 192 -6.63 16.93 16.08
C ASN A 192 -5.39 17.55 15.41
N ALA A 193 -4.75 18.50 16.10
CA ALA A 193 -3.62 19.28 15.58
C ALA A 193 -2.25 18.60 15.77
N ALA A 194 -2.19 17.26 15.77
CA ALA A 194 -0.93 16.54 15.95
C ALA A 194 -0.11 16.57 14.65
N ASP A 195 1.14 17.02 14.74
CA ASP A 195 2.19 17.04 13.69
C ASP A 195 1.66 17.31 12.27
N LEU A 196 1.46 18.59 11.95
CA LEU A 196 1.04 19.05 10.63
C LEU A 196 2.22 19.63 9.83
N PRO A 197 2.30 19.36 8.51
CA PRO A 197 1.48 18.41 7.78
C PRO A 197 1.72 16.97 8.22
N SER A 198 0.73 16.09 8.04
CA SER A 198 0.88 14.71 8.51
C SER A 198 2.04 13.97 7.80
N PRO A 199 2.60 12.93 8.43
CA PRO A 199 3.64 12.10 7.79
C PRO A 199 3.22 11.53 6.43
N GLU A 200 1.93 11.19 6.27
CA GLU A 200 1.38 10.72 4.99
C GLU A 200 1.37 11.83 3.93
N ALA A 201 0.96 13.04 4.28
CA ALA A 201 0.96 14.19 3.38
C ALA A 201 2.39 14.54 2.93
N ILE A 202 3.34 14.54 3.87
CA ILE A 202 4.76 14.76 3.59
C ILE A 202 5.30 13.65 2.68
N GLN A 203 4.97 12.39 2.94
CA GLN A 203 5.38 11.26 2.12
C GLN A 203 4.83 11.37 0.69
N ILE A 204 3.55 11.70 0.51
CA ILE A 204 2.94 11.87 -0.80
C ILE A 204 3.65 13.00 -1.58
N ALA A 205 3.89 14.16 -0.95
CA ALA A 205 4.59 15.27 -1.59
C ALA A 205 6.03 14.92 -1.98
N ASN A 206 6.76 14.25 -1.09
CA ASN A 206 8.13 13.79 -1.37
C ASN A 206 8.17 12.76 -2.51
N ASN A 207 7.18 11.87 -2.62
CA ASN A 207 7.13 10.85 -3.67
C ASN A 207 7.05 11.44 -5.09
N ILE A 208 6.47 12.62 -5.24
CA ILE A 208 6.36 13.32 -6.54
C ILE A 208 7.41 14.41 -6.74
N SER A 209 8.29 14.60 -5.74
CA SER A 209 9.43 15.50 -5.81
C SER A 209 10.63 14.80 -6.49
N ASN A 210 11.56 15.58 -7.05
CA ASN A 210 12.76 15.15 -7.78
C ASN A 210 12.48 14.26 -9.00
N LEU A 211 11.25 14.29 -9.54
CA LEU A 211 10.86 13.56 -10.76
C LEU A 211 11.17 14.34 -12.06
N GLY A 212 11.90 15.46 -11.96
CA GLY A 212 12.26 16.30 -13.10
C GLY A 212 11.18 17.30 -13.53
N GLN A 213 10.17 17.52 -12.68
CA GLN A 213 9.07 18.45 -12.93
C GLN A 213 8.89 19.40 -11.74
N ILE A 214 8.78 20.69 -12.03
CA ILE A 214 8.42 21.73 -11.06
C ILE A 214 6.93 21.99 -11.23
N TYR A 215 6.17 21.84 -10.15
CA TYR A 215 4.75 22.10 -10.09
C TYR A 215 4.45 23.56 -9.73
N ASN A 216 3.25 24.03 -10.06
CA ASN A 216 2.74 25.35 -9.67
C ASN A 216 3.68 26.51 -10.08
N ARG A 217 4.34 26.42 -11.25
CA ARG A 217 5.38 27.36 -11.69
C ARG A 217 4.94 28.83 -11.73
N GLU A 218 3.67 29.06 -12.05
CA GLU A 218 3.07 30.39 -12.12
C GLU A 218 2.79 31.00 -10.74
N ASP A 219 2.81 30.17 -9.69
CA ASP A 219 2.54 30.52 -8.30
C ASP A 219 3.69 30.04 -7.40
N SER A 220 4.91 30.47 -7.72
CA SER A 220 6.13 30.06 -7.02
C SER A 220 6.42 30.88 -5.76
N SER A 221 5.67 31.96 -5.48
CA SER A 221 5.89 32.78 -4.28
C SER A 221 5.48 31.99 -3.03
N THR A 222 6.33 32.04 -2.01
CA THR A 222 6.08 31.45 -0.69
C THR A 222 5.69 32.50 0.36
N ASP A 223 5.55 33.76 -0.03
CA ASP A 223 5.31 34.88 0.89
C ASP A 223 3.87 34.90 1.42
N VAL A 224 2.95 34.23 0.72
CA VAL A 224 1.53 34.15 1.09
C VAL A 224 1.28 32.93 1.96
N GLN A 225 1.41 33.09 3.29
CA GLN A 225 1.24 32.00 4.26
C GLN A 225 -0.09 31.23 4.13
N ALA A 226 -1.16 31.89 3.70
CA ALA A 226 -2.48 31.28 3.52
C ALA A 226 -2.53 30.23 2.39
N ARG A 227 -1.52 30.16 1.51
CA ARG A 227 -1.45 29.20 0.40
C ARG A 227 -0.91 27.82 0.78
N GLY A 228 -0.76 27.54 2.07
CA GLY A 228 -0.25 26.25 2.54
C GLY A 228 1.28 26.18 2.53
N GLN A 229 1.79 25.09 3.09
CA GLN A 229 3.23 24.88 3.22
C GLN A 229 3.76 24.21 1.94
N VAL A 230 4.88 24.71 1.41
CA VAL A 230 5.61 24.02 0.34
C VAL A 230 6.44 22.89 0.95
N ILE A 231 6.25 21.67 0.43
CA ILE A 231 7.01 20.48 0.81
C ILE A 231 7.91 20.08 -0.36
N GLY A 232 9.20 19.88 -0.07
CA GLY A 232 10.22 19.65 -1.11
C GLY A 232 10.64 20.93 -1.84
N GLU A 233 11.29 20.77 -2.98
CA GLU A 233 11.82 21.88 -3.80
C GLU A 233 11.02 22.10 -5.09
N ASP A 234 10.11 21.20 -5.43
CA ASP A 234 9.37 21.20 -6.71
C ASP A 234 8.02 21.93 -6.66
N GLY A 235 7.75 22.70 -5.59
CA GLY A 235 6.57 23.56 -5.50
C GLY A 235 5.25 22.88 -5.10
N VAL A 236 5.29 21.64 -4.59
CA VAL A 236 4.11 20.94 -4.06
C VAL A 236 3.61 21.63 -2.80
N ARG A 237 2.34 22.01 -2.76
CA ARG A 237 1.71 22.68 -1.61
C ARG A 237 0.83 21.73 -0.81
N VAL A 238 0.88 21.86 0.51
CA VAL A 238 0.08 21.10 1.46
C VAL A 238 -0.74 22.05 2.33
N HIS A 239 -2.04 21.75 2.41
CA HIS A 239 -3.02 22.48 3.20
C HIS A 239 -3.62 21.55 4.25
N SER A 240 -3.43 21.89 5.52
CA SER A 240 -3.92 21.07 6.64
C SER A 240 -5.09 21.74 7.34
N MET A 241 -6.22 21.05 7.40
CA MET A 241 -7.41 21.47 8.13
C MET A 241 -7.58 20.65 9.40
N VAL A 242 -7.72 21.33 10.55
CA VAL A 242 -8.02 20.68 11.84
C VAL A 242 -9.41 21.07 12.30
N LEU A 243 -10.32 20.10 12.32
CA LEU A 243 -11.67 20.29 12.83
C LEU A 243 -12.10 19.05 13.60
N PRO A 244 -12.43 19.18 14.90
CA PRO A 244 -12.98 18.07 15.68
C PRO A 244 -14.23 17.49 15.00
N GLY A 245 -14.29 16.17 14.88
CA GLY A 245 -15.40 15.45 14.24
C GLY A 245 -15.21 15.16 12.75
N LEU A 246 -14.21 15.76 12.08
CA LEU A 246 -13.87 15.33 10.73
C LEU A 246 -13.10 14.00 10.74
N PRO A 247 -13.34 13.11 9.77
CA PRO A 247 -12.49 11.96 9.55
C PRO A 247 -11.10 12.41 9.10
N SER A 248 -10.11 11.54 9.29
CA SER A 248 -8.79 11.76 8.69
C SER A 248 -8.92 11.49 7.19
N SER A 249 -8.73 12.52 6.37
CA SER A 249 -8.77 12.40 4.92
C SER A 249 -7.55 13.07 4.29
N THR A 250 -7.14 12.56 3.13
CA THR A 250 -6.08 13.15 2.32
C THR A 250 -6.55 13.16 0.87
N GLN A 251 -6.48 14.32 0.22
CA GLN A 251 -6.89 14.52 -1.17
C GLN A 251 -5.77 15.23 -1.93
N VAL A 252 -5.54 14.81 -3.16
CA VAL A 252 -4.57 15.43 -4.06
C VAL A 252 -5.30 15.91 -5.30
N TYR A 253 -5.13 17.19 -5.58
CA TYR A 253 -5.73 17.88 -6.71
C TYR A 253 -4.66 18.12 -7.75
N PHE A 254 -4.92 17.66 -8.97
CA PHE A 254 -4.09 17.90 -10.13
C PHE A 254 -4.84 18.77 -11.13
N SER A 255 -4.15 19.75 -11.70
CA SER A 255 -4.71 20.55 -12.79
C SER A 255 -3.69 20.84 -13.89
N SER A 256 -4.19 20.99 -15.10
CA SER A 256 -3.43 21.44 -16.26
C SER A 256 -4.30 22.38 -17.09
N PRO A 257 -3.72 23.43 -17.73
CA PRO A 257 -4.44 24.20 -18.73
C PRO A 257 -5.03 23.24 -19.79
N GLY A 258 -6.30 23.43 -20.15
CA GLY A 258 -6.93 22.60 -21.18
C GLY A 258 -6.19 22.73 -22.53
N ASP A 259 -5.88 21.60 -23.18
CA ASP A 259 -5.27 21.60 -24.51
C ASP A 259 -6.22 22.24 -25.54
N VAL A 260 -5.74 23.24 -26.29
CA VAL A 260 -6.37 23.64 -27.55
C VAL A 260 -5.77 22.74 -28.65
N PRO A 261 -6.51 21.82 -29.28
CA PRO A 261 -6.02 21.19 -30.49
C PRO A 261 -5.99 22.26 -31.59
N ASN A 262 -4.79 22.76 -31.89
CA ASN A 262 -4.43 23.61 -33.04
C ASN A 262 -5.62 24.31 -33.72
N ALA A 263 -5.91 25.54 -33.30
CA ALA A 263 -6.68 26.45 -34.13
C ALA A 263 -5.98 26.55 -35.51
N ARG A 264 -6.56 25.90 -36.52
CA ARG A 264 -6.19 26.11 -37.93
C ARG A 264 -6.18 27.62 -38.17
N PRO A 265 -5.14 28.20 -38.79
CA PRO A 265 -5.19 29.60 -39.16
C PRO A 265 -6.25 29.78 -40.25
N THR A 266 -7.45 30.20 -39.87
CA THR A 266 -8.42 30.72 -40.84
C THR A 266 -8.02 32.14 -41.19
N PRO A 267 -7.95 32.51 -42.48
CA PRO A 267 -7.53 33.84 -42.88
C PRO A 267 -8.49 34.89 -42.34
N SER A 268 -7.88 35.96 -41.85
CA SER A 268 -8.51 37.10 -41.20
C SER A 268 -9.64 37.71 -42.02
N ASN A 269 -10.79 37.92 -41.39
CA ASN A 269 -11.69 38.99 -41.80
C ASN A 269 -11.89 39.92 -40.60
N GLN A 270 -11.42 41.16 -40.76
CA GLN A 270 -11.55 42.22 -39.78
C GLN A 270 -13.05 42.51 -39.54
N LYS A 271 -13.49 42.44 -38.29
CA LYS A 271 -14.46 43.37 -37.68
C LYS A 271 -14.46 43.14 -36.16
N GLY A 272 -14.29 44.25 -35.44
CA GLY A 272 -14.08 44.26 -33.99
C GLY A 272 -15.32 43.87 -33.18
N GLY A 273 -15.04 43.39 -31.96
CA GLY A 273 -16.02 43.13 -30.92
C GLY A 273 -15.63 41.93 -30.08
N THR A 274 -15.02 42.19 -28.91
CA THR A 274 -14.84 41.32 -27.71
C THR A 274 -14.32 39.89 -27.89
N PRO A 275 -13.27 39.45 -27.18
CA PRO A 275 -12.86 38.05 -27.22
C PRO A 275 -13.96 37.21 -26.60
N GLN A 276 -14.53 36.34 -27.41
CA GLN A 276 -15.40 35.25 -27.00
C GLN A 276 -14.54 34.30 -26.14
N GLU A 277 -14.80 34.23 -24.84
CA GLU A 277 -14.26 33.17 -23.98
C GLU A 277 -14.73 31.82 -24.55
N SER A 278 -13.87 31.21 -25.37
CA SER A 278 -14.01 29.81 -25.73
C SER A 278 -13.80 29.02 -24.45
N GLY A 279 -14.89 28.48 -23.90
CA GLY A 279 -14.90 27.69 -22.67
C GLY A 279 -13.86 26.57 -22.72
N LEU A 280 -12.73 26.84 -22.05
CA LEU A 280 -11.71 25.86 -21.70
C LEU A 280 -12.21 25.19 -20.43
N TRP A 281 -12.62 23.93 -20.51
CA TRP A 281 -12.82 23.15 -19.30
C TRP A 281 -11.42 22.71 -18.82
N PRO A 282 -10.96 23.16 -17.65
CA PRO A 282 -9.70 22.68 -17.09
C PRO A 282 -9.77 21.15 -16.94
N ARG A 283 -8.66 20.46 -17.22
CA ARG A 283 -8.54 19.05 -16.86
C ARG A 283 -8.15 19.01 -15.40
N GLU A 284 -9.12 18.72 -14.56
CA GLU A 284 -8.95 18.53 -13.13
C GLU A 284 -9.16 17.06 -12.78
N ILE A 285 -8.29 16.52 -11.93
CA ILE A 285 -8.48 15.22 -11.28
C ILE A 285 -8.23 15.41 -9.79
N SER A 286 -9.16 14.91 -9.00
CA SER A 286 -8.99 14.73 -7.56
C SER A 286 -8.89 13.25 -7.25
N VAL A 287 -7.88 12.87 -6.47
CA VAL A 287 -7.72 11.51 -5.94
C VAL A 287 -7.62 11.64 -4.43
N GLY A 288 -8.37 10.85 -3.67
CA GLY A 288 -8.38 10.97 -2.23
C GLY A 288 -8.71 9.69 -1.49
N THR A 289 -8.39 9.69 -0.19
CA THR A 289 -8.72 8.64 0.76
C THR A 289 -9.44 9.25 1.96
N GLU A 290 -10.41 8.51 2.49
CA GLU A 290 -11.04 8.78 3.77
C GLU A 290 -10.81 7.59 4.69
N VAL A 291 -10.21 7.84 5.85
CA VAL A 291 -10.03 6.83 6.90
C VAL A 291 -11.09 7.08 7.97
N PHE A 292 -12.13 6.26 7.97
CA PHE A 292 -13.10 6.20 9.06
C PHE A 292 -12.48 5.44 10.22
N HIS A 293 -12.04 6.14 11.27
CA HIS A 293 -11.90 5.48 12.57
C HIS A 293 -13.32 5.17 13.06
N GLN A 294 -13.65 3.89 13.22
CA GLN A 294 -14.82 3.48 14.01
C GLN A 294 -14.55 3.85 15.47
N SER A 295 -14.77 5.12 15.82
CA SER A 295 -14.98 5.50 17.21
C SER A 295 -16.24 4.77 17.69
N LYS A 296 -16.03 3.85 18.65
CA LYS A 296 -17.04 3.07 19.37
C LYS A 296 -18.43 3.72 19.33
N ILE A 297 -19.38 3.00 18.75
CA ILE A 297 -20.79 3.13 19.14
C ILE A 297 -20.86 2.62 20.58
N THR A 298 -20.61 3.49 21.54
CA THR A 298 -21.08 3.27 22.91
C THR A 298 -22.55 3.62 22.92
N SER A 299 -23.41 2.62 22.72
CA SER A 299 -24.80 2.71 23.15
C SER A 299 -24.81 2.71 24.68
N SER A 300 -25.34 3.80 25.24
CA SER A 300 -25.93 3.86 26.59
C SER A 300 -26.88 2.71 26.86
#